data_AF-A0A942Y960-F1
#
_entry.id   AF-A0A942Y960-F1
#
_cell.length_a   1.000
_cell.length_b   1.000
_cell.length_c   1.000
_cell.angle_alpha   90.00
_cell.angle_beta   90.00
_cell.angle_gamma   90.00
#
_symmetry.space_group_name_H-M   'P 1'
#
loop_
_entity.id
_entity.type
_entity.pdbx_description
1 polymer ?
#
loop_
_entity_poly.entity_id
_entity_poly.type
_entity_poly.pdbx_seq_one_letter_code
_entity_poly.pdbx_strand_id
1 'polypeptide(L)'
;MIRLRPASSADHDDLVRVWRRAVEATHDFLTPDDVDALQHDVARYLPRTPRLLVADLDGRSVGFVGSDGDAVEMLFVDPDAHGRGVGTALLETALADRGAARVDVNEQNPGAHAFYAARGFTLVGRSALDDEGRPFPVLHLARSAGAAPGLLSDPAWEAEVAALWDDGTIDDGRRVEAMRALADRAPHPALGAFELGGAHDSAGHEAEADVQYRTATDAGLATVDGARAAQLVVQHASTLRNLGRIDEAVAMLGSASWHPSTGDAPRVFLALALHSAGRTDEALRVAVEALEPTLPRYHRSVRAYAAALTDR
;
A
#
# COMPACT_ATOMS: atom_id res chain seq x y z
N MET A 1 -22.05 10.08 23.99
CA MET A 1 -21.09 8.96 23.93
C MET A 1 -21.38 8.19 22.65
N ILE A 2 -20.37 7.78 21.87
CA ILE A 2 -20.61 7.00 20.64
C ILE A 2 -21.02 5.59 21.05
N ARG A 3 -22.20 5.14 20.60
CA ARG A 3 -22.67 3.77 20.80
C ARG A 3 -22.66 3.05 19.46
N LEU A 4 -21.95 1.93 19.38
CA LEU A 4 -21.93 1.07 18.20
C LEU A 4 -22.91 -0.08 18.38
N ARG A 5 -23.69 -0.41 17.34
CA ARG A 5 -24.65 -1.51 17.34
C ARG A 5 -24.84 -2.09 15.93
N PRO A 6 -25.26 -3.35 15.80
CA PRO A 6 -25.76 -3.87 14.53
C PRO A 6 -26.91 -3.02 13.99
N ALA A 7 -26.95 -2.85 12.66
CA ALA A 7 -28.07 -2.23 11.98
C ALA A 7 -29.31 -3.13 12.01
N SER A 8 -30.48 -2.49 12.01
CA SER A 8 -31.77 -3.11 11.77
C SER A 8 -32.37 -2.57 10.48
N SER A 9 -33.42 -3.21 9.97
CA SER A 9 -34.12 -2.71 8.77
C SER A 9 -34.70 -1.31 8.95
N ALA A 10 -34.99 -0.90 10.20
CA ALA A 10 -35.48 0.43 10.53
C ALA A 10 -34.41 1.52 10.37
N ASP A 11 -33.12 1.15 10.31
CA ASP A 11 -32.02 2.11 10.17
C ASP A 11 -31.75 2.49 8.71
N HIS A 12 -32.21 1.71 7.72
CA HIS A 12 -31.75 1.85 6.33
C HIS A 12 -31.99 3.23 5.73
N ASP A 13 -33.19 3.81 5.90
CA ASP A 13 -33.49 5.15 5.40
C ASP A 13 -32.57 6.21 6.02
N ASP A 14 -32.27 6.04 7.31
CA ASP A 14 -31.36 6.88 8.06
C ASP A 14 -29.91 6.74 7.59
N LEU A 15 -29.48 5.53 7.23
CA LEU A 15 -28.14 5.27 6.68
C LEU A 15 -27.99 5.82 5.26
N VAL A 16 -29.02 5.71 4.42
CA VAL A 16 -29.05 6.34 3.08
C VAL A 16 -28.90 7.86 3.22
N ARG A 17 -29.59 8.48 4.19
CA ARG A 17 -29.41 9.92 4.49
C ARG A 17 -28.00 10.26 4.92
N VAL A 18 -27.40 9.47 5.82
CA VAL A 18 -26.00 9.68 6.27
C VAL A 18 -25.04 9.57 5.09
N TRP A 19 -25.21 8.55 4.25
CA TRP A 19 -24.43 8.36 3.03
C TRP A 19 -24.51 9.59 2.11
N ARG A 20 -25.72 10.06 1.78
CA ARG A 20 -25.90 11.22 0.88
C ARG A 20 -25.19 12.45 1.44
N ARG A 21 -25.41 12.77 2.72
CA ARG A 21 -24.76 13.92 3.38
C ARG A 21 -23.24 13.83 3.36
N ALA A 22 -22.69 12.63 3.58
CA ALA A 22 -21.26 12.40 3.55
C ALA A 22 -20.70 12.58 2.13
N VAL A 23 -21.38 12.03 1.12
CA VAL A 23 -21.00 12.13 -0.29
C VAL A 23 -21.03 13.57 -0.77
N GLU A 24 -22.15 14.29 -0.56
CA GLU A 24 -22.28 15.71 -0.93
C GLU A 24 -21.22 16.60 -0.26
N ALA A 25 -20.72 16.22 0.91
CA ALA A 25 -19.70 16.98 1.63
C ALA A 25 -18.25 16.67 1.20
N THR A 26 -17.99 15.53 0.54
CA THR A 26 -16.63 15.02 0.32
C THR A 26 -16.33 14.60 -1.12
N HIS A 27 -17.34 14.49 -1.98
CA HIS A 27 -17.22 14.04 -3.37
C HIS A 27 -17.72 15.15 -4.31
N ASP A 28 -17.06 16.31 -4.26
CA ASP A 28 -17.37 17.49 -5.09
C ASP A 28 -17.27 17.24 -6.60
N PHE A 29 -16.63 16.14 -6.99
CA PHE A 29 -16.51 15.68 -8.36
C PHE A 29 -17.76 14.97 -8.92
N LEU A 30 -18.72 14.58 -8.06
CA LEU A 30 -19.96 13.94 -8.49
C LEU A 30 -21.02 14.99 -8.86
N THR A 31 -21.77 14.74 -9.93
CA THR A 31 -22.93 15.55 -10.27
C THR A 31 -24.14 15.14 -9.41
N PRO A 32 -25.17 16.00 -9.27
CA PRO A 32 -26.41 15.63 -8.58
C PRO A 32 -27.05 14.33 -9.12
N ASP A 33 -27.01 14.14 -10.44
CA ASP A 33 -27.54 12.93 -11.09
C ASP A 33 -26.71 11.68 -10.72
N ASP A 34 -25.38 11.81 -10.60
CA ASP A 34 -24.52 10.72 -10.12
C ASP A 34 -24.84 10.34 -8.67
N VAL A 35 -25.04 11.34 -7.80
CA VAL A 35 -25.41 11.12 -6.39
C VAL A 35 -26.76 10.44 -6.29
N ASP A 36 -27.74 10.83 -7.11
CA ASP A 36 -29.07 10.21 -7.13
C ASP A 36 -29.01 8.75 -7.61
N ALA A 37 -28.23 8.46 -8.66
CA ALA A 37 -28.02 7.11 -9.15
C ALA A 37 -27.33 6.22 -8.09
N LEU A 38 -26.22 6.68 -7.52
CA LEU A 38 -25.49 5.98 -6.47
C LEU A 38 -26.34 5.75 -5.21
N GLN A 39 -27.23 6.71 -4.86
CA GLN A 39 -28.14 6.53 -3.73
C GLN A 39 -29.06 5.33 -3.93
N HIS A 40 -29.56 5.15 -5.16
CA HIS A 40 -30.42 4.02 -5.49
C HIS A 40 -29.70 2.68 -5.29
N ASP A 41 -28.43 2.62 -5.70
CA ASP A 41 -27.58 1.44 -5.52
C ASP A 41 -27.33 1.15 -4.03
N VAL A 42 -26.97 2.17 -3.24
CA VAL A 42 -26.74 2.02 -1.79
C VAL A 42 -28.00 1.57 -1.06
N ALA A 43 -29.17 2.13 -1.37
CA ALA A 43 -30.43 1.72 -0.76
C ALA A 43 -30.77 0.25 -1.05
N ARG A 44 -30.37 -0.27 -2.22
CA ARG A 44 -30.52 -1.68 -2.60
C ARG A 44 -29.47 -2.58 -1.95
N TYR A 45 -28.29 -2.04 -1.66
CA TYR A 45 -27.15 -2.78 -1.11
C TYR A 45 -27.22 -2.98 0.40
N LEU A 46 -27.61 -1.94 1.16
CA LEU A 46 -27.65 -1.97 2.63
C LEU A 46 -28.38 -3.19 3.23
N PRO A 47 -29.57 -3.62 2.73
CA PRO A 47 -30.27 -4.79 3.27
C PRO A 47 -29.55 -6.13 3.03
N ARG A 48 -28.55 -6.14 2.14
CA ARG A 48 -27.84 -7.35 1.69
C ARG A 48 -26.42 -7.42 2.25
N THR A 49 -25.94 -6.36 2.90
CA THR A 49 -24.60 -6.30 3.49
C THR A 49 -24.52 -7.27 4.69
N PRO A 50 -23.62 -8.27 4.66
CA PRO A 50 -23.58 -9.32 5.68
C PRO A 50 -23.32 -8.82 7.10
N ARG A 51 -22.48 -7.79 7.25
CA ARG A 51 -22.24 -7.12 8.53
C ARG A 51 -22.35 -5.61 8.37
N LEU A 52 -23.37 -5.05 8.99
CA LEU A 52 -23.64 -3.62 8.99
C LEU A 52 -23.70 -3.12 10.43
N LEU A 53 -22.79 -2.22 10.80
CA LEU A 53 -22.73 -1.58 12.11
C LEU A 53 -23.07 -0.10 11.99
N VAL A 54 -23.81 0.42 12.97
CA VAL A 54 -24.24 1.81 13.06
C VAL A 54 -23.59 2.48 14.26
N ALA A 55 -23.10 3.69 14.06
CA ALA A 55 -22.72 4.60 15.13
C ALA A 55 -23.90 5.51 15.49
N ASP A 56 -24.35 5.38 16.73
CA ASP A 56 -25.41 6.18 17.32
C ASP A 56 -24.82 7.25 18.25
N LEU A 57 -25.33 8.47 18.10
CA LEU A 57 -25.09 9.59 18.99
C LEU A 57 -26.45 10.16 19.40
N ASP A 58 -26.77 10.01 20.68
CA ASP A 58 -27.98 10.54 21.31
C ASP A 58 -29.28 10.08 20.60
N GLY A 59 -29.32 8.81 20.15
CA GLY A 59 -30.46 8.20 19.49
C GLY A 59 -30.56 8.49 17.99
N ARG A 60 -29.54 9.12 17.40
CA ARG A 60 -29.44 9.41 15.97
C ARG A 60 -28.29 8.61 15.35
N SER A 61 -28.58 7.96 14.23
CA SER A 61 -27.56 7.34 13.37
C SER A 61 -26.69 8.43 12.73
N VAL A 62 -25.40 8.44 13.05
CA VAL A 62 -24.42 9.44 12.58
C VAL A 62 -23.26 8.84 11.79
N GLY A 63 -23.28 7.53 11.56
CA GLY A 63 -22.28 6.85 10.76
C GLY A 63 -22.58 5.36 10.67
N PHE A 64 -22.02 4.69 9.68
CA PHE A 64 -22.12 3.24 9.54
C PHE A 64 -20.92 2.66 8.82
N VAL A 65 -20.70 1.36 9.04
CA VAL A 65 -19.73 0.55 8.32
C VAL A 65 -20.37 -0.74 7.84
N GLY A 66 -20.21 -1.03 6.55
CA GLY A 66 -20.61 -2.26 5.89
C GLY A 66 -19.40 -3.10 5.52
N SER A 67 -19.47 -4.40 5.78
CA SER A 67 -18.37 -5.31 5.51
C SER A 67 -18.85 -6.72 5.14
N ASP A 68 -18.06 -7.37 4.28
CA ASP A 68 -18.17 -8.79 3.92
C ASP A 68 -16.79 -9.44 4.01
N GLY A 69 -16.69 -10.64 4.59
CA GLY A 69 -15.41 -11.37 4.70
C GLY A 69 -14.29 -10.62 5.42
N ASP A 70 -13.31 -10.12 4.67
CA ASP A 70 -12.23 -9.22 5.10
C ASP A 70 -12.32 -7.82 4.45
N ALA A 71 -13.30 -7.58 3.58
CA ALA A 71 -13.52 -6.31 2.93
C ALA A 71 -14.40 -5.37 3.76
N VAL A 72 -13.98 -4.11 3.88
CA VAL A 72 -14.81 -2.98 4.30
C VAL A 72 -15.28 -2.31 3.01
N GLU A 73 -16.56 -2.49 2.71
CA GLU A 73 -17.16 -2.06 1.44
C GLU A 73 -17.76 -0.66 1.54
N MET A 74 -18.16 -0.26 2.75
CA MET A 74 -18.76 1.05 2.99
C MET A 74 -18.33 1.56 4.36
N LEU A 75 -17.90 2.82 4.43
CA LEU A 75 -17.70 3.54 5.69
C LEU A 75 -18.06 4.99 5.47
N PHE A 76 -19.16 5.43 6.09
CA PHE A 76 -19.65 6.80 5.96
C PHE A 76 -19.98 7.36 7.34
N VAL A 77 -19.67 8.63 7.53
CA VAL A 77 -19.94 9.38 8.76
C VAL A 77 -20.66 10.66 8.36
N ASP A 78 -21.68 11.06 9.11
CA ASP A 78 -22.35 12.34 8.90
C ASP A 78 -21.31 13.47 9.06
N PRO A 79 -21.27 14.46 8.16
CA PRO A 79 -20.28 15.54 8.22
C PRO A 79 -20.29 16.29 9.56
N ASP A 80 -21.45 16.41 10.23
CA ASP A 80 -21.55 17.06 11.54
C ASP A 80 -20.91 16.24 12.67
N ALA A 81 -20.58 14.98 12.40
CA ALA A 81 -19.92 14.04 13.30
C ALA A 81 -18.45 13.76 12.92
N HIS A 82 -17.92 14.39 11.87
CA HIS A 82 -16.51 14.29 11.50
C HIS A 82 -15.58 14.83 12.59
N GLY A 83 -14.35 14.30 12.66
CA GLY A 83 -13.34 14.71 13.65
C GLY A 83 -13.62 14.27 15.09
N ARG A 84 -14.74 13.58 15.36
CA ARG A 84 -15.14 13.13 16.71
C ARG A 84 -14.78 11.67 17.01
N GLY A 85 -13.98 11.04 16.16
CA GLY A 85 -13.55 9.64 16.31
C GLY A 85 -14.57 8.59 15.87
N VAL A 86 -15.73 8.97 15.31
CA VAL A 86 -16.79 8.04 14.86
C VAL A 86 -16.28 7.05 13.81
N GLY A 87 -15.62 7.54 12.76
CA GLY A 87 -15.07 6.68 11.70
C GLY A 87 -14.03 5.69 12.23
N THR A 88 -13.16 6.13 13.17
CA THR A 88 -12.20 5.23 13.83
C THR A 88 -12.91 4.13 14.61
N ALA A 89 -13.92 4.49 15.41
CA ALA A 89 -14.63 3.54 16.24
C ALA A 89 -15.36 2.48 15.39
N LEU A 90 -16.01 2.91 14.30
CA LEU A 90 -16.65 2.01 13.34
C LEU A 90 -15.64 1.08 12.69
N LEU A 91 -14.53 1.62 12.16
CA LEU A 91 -13.51 0.82 11.49
C LEU A 91 -12.88 -0.20 12.43
N GLU A 92 -12.35 0.22 13.57
CA GLU A 92 -11.69 -0.69 14.51
C GLU A 92 -12.65 -1.77 15.03
N THR A 93 -13.93 -1.47 15.19
CA THR A 93 -14.93 -2.48 15.58
C THR A 93 -15.21 -3.47 14.45
N ALA A 94 -15.27 -3.01 13.20
CA ALA A 94 -15.40 -3.90 12.04
C ALA A 94 -14.17 -4.81 11.87
N LEU A 95 -13.01 -4.35 12.35
CA LEU A 95 -11.73 -5.04 12.27
C LEU A 95 -11.37 -5.89 13.50
N ALA A 96 -12.05 -5.73 14.63
CA ALA A 96 -11.63 -6.29 15.92
C ALA A 96 -11.34 -7.80 15.93
N ASP A 97 -12.05 -8.57 15.09
CA ASP A 97 -11.87 -10.03 14.96
C ASP A 97 -11.23 -10.45 13.62
N ARG A 98 -10.70 -9.49 12.86
CA ARG A 98 -10.17 -9.70 11.52
C ARG A 98 -8.68 -9.44 11.50
N GLY A 99 -7.93 -10.45 11.07
CA GLY A 99 -6.49 -10.31 10.87
C GLY A 99 -6.20 -9.29 9.77
N ALA A 100 -6.69 -9.52 8.56
CA ALA A 100 -6.48 -8.60 7.44
C ALA A 100 -7.77 -7.87 7.08
N ALA A 101 -7.62 -6.71 6.45
CA ALA A 101 -8.74 -6.03 5.83
C ALA A 101 -8.38 -5.35 4.52
N ARG A 102 -9.38 -5.28 3.63
CA ARG A 102 -9.32 -4.57 2.35
C ARG A 102 -10.36 -3.46 2.33
N VAL A 103 -10.04 -2.35 1.69
CA VAL A 103 -10.99 -1.27 1.48
C VAL A 103 -10.72 -0.62 0.13
N ASP A 104 -11.79 -0.31 -0.56
CA ASP A 104 -11.76 0.44 -1.81
C ASP A 104 -12.20 1.88 -1.52
N VAL A 105 -11.39 2.84 -1.96
CA VAL A 105 -11.66 4.26 -1.78
C VAL A 105 -11.54 4.97 -3.11
N ASN A 106 -12.48 5.88 -3.38
CA ASN A 106 -12.37 6.71 -4.57
C ASN A 106 -11.12 7.60 -4.49
N GLU A 107 -10.30 7.59 -5.55
CA GLU A 107 -9.04 8.35 -5.63
C GLU A 107 -9.24 9.87 -5.45
N GLN A 108 -10.40 10.36 -5.89
CA GLN A 108 -10.77 11.77 -5.82
C GLN A 108 -11.26 12.20 -4.42
N ASN A 109 -11.23 11.29 -3.44
CA ASN A 109 -11.49 11.57 -2.02
C ASN A 109 -10.19 11.50 -1.19
N PRO A 110 -9.35 12.56 -1.22
CA PRO A 110 -8.08 12.55 -0.50
C PRO A 110 -8.24 12.45 1.03
N GLY A 111 -9.37 12.89 1.58
CA GLY A 111 -9.68 12.79 3.00
C GLY A 111 -9.86 11.35 3.46
N ALA A 112 -10.59 10.54 2.68
CA ALA A 112 -10.76 9.12 2.95
C ALA A 112 -9.44 8.35 2.78
N HIS A 113 -8.64 8.67 1.76
CA HIS A 113 -7.31 8.09 1.60
C HIS A 113 -6.41 8.38 2.83
N ALA A 114 -6.32 9.63 3.28
CA ALA A 114 -5.55 10.00 4.46
C ALA A 114 -6.07 9.33 5.74
N PHE A 115 -7.40 9.17 5.86
CA PHE A 115 -8.03 8.47 6.97
C PHE A 115 -7.58 7.00 7.06
N TYR A 116 -7.60 6.26 5.95
CA TYR A 116 -7.18 4.86 5.94
C TYR A 116 -5.67 4.71 6.10
N ALA A 117 -4.87 5.56 5.45
CA ALA A 117 -3.42 5.57 5.58
C ALA A 117 -2.98 5.76 7.04
N ALA A 118 -3.59 6.71 7.76
CA ALA A 118 -3.33 6.95 9.19
C ALA A 118 -3.72 5.76 10.10
N ARG A 119 -4.43 4.75 9.58
CA ARG A 119 -4.88 3.54 10.29
C ARG A 119 -4.18 2.29 9.79
N GLY A 120 -3.03 2.44 9.14
CA GLY A 120 -2.17 1.35 8.72
C GLY A 120 -2.65 0.61 7.47
N PHE A 121 -3.56 1.19 6.69
CA PHE A 121 -3.87 0.70 5.35
C PHE A 121 -2.82 1.24 4.37
N THR A 122 -2.35 0.37 3.47
CA THR A 122 -1.43 0.72 2.39
C THR A 122 -2.10 0.51 1.05
N LEU A 123 -1.74 1.33 0.06
CA LEU A 123 -2.21 1.18 -1.32
C LEU A 123 -1.64 -0.10 -1.92
N VAL A 124 -2.51 -1.01 -2.34
CA VAL A 124 -2.15 -2.30 -2.97
C VAL A 124 -2.55 -2.39 -4.45
N GLY A 125 -3.35 -1.44 -4.93
CA GLY A 125 -3.72 -1.38 -6.35
C GLY A 125 -4.53 -0.15 -6.70
N ARG A 126 -4.76 0.06 -8.00
CA ARG A 126 -5.60 1.13 -8.53
C ARG A 126 -6.37 0.65 -9.75
N SER A 127 -7.66 0.96 -9.81
CA SER A 127 -8.52 0.78 -10.97
C SER A 127 -8.89 2.13 -11.57
N ALA A 128 -8.89 2.23 -12.90
CA ALA A 128 -9.23 3.47 -13.60
C ALA A 128 -10.74 3.75 -13.63
N LEU A 129 -11.54 2.70 -13.44
CA LEU A 129 -13.00 2.74 -13.39
C LEU A 129 -13.46 2.10 -12.07
N ASP A 130 -14.69 2.38 -11.66
CA ASP A 130 -15.35 1.63 -10.58
C ASP A 130 -15.94 0.30 -11.08
N ASP A 131 -16.58 -0.45 -10.17
CA ASP A 131 -17.13 -1.79 -10.45
C ASP A 131 -18.26 -1.78 -11.49
N GLU A 132 -18.92 -0.63 -11.69
CA GLU A 132 -19.94 -0.39 -12.73
C GLU A 132 -19.36 0.16 -14.04
N GLY A 133 -18.04 0.38 -14.12
CA GLY A 133 -17.35 0.87 -15.30
C GLY A 133 -17.43 2.39 -15.50
N ARG A 134 -17.83 3.15 -14.46
CA ARG A 134 -17.87 4.61 -14.48
C ARG A 134 -16.46 5.19 -14.28
N PRO A 135 -16.15 6.39 -14.81
CA PRO A 135 -14.81 6.98 -14.77
C PRO A 135 -14.48 7.59 -13.40
N PHE A 136 -14.65 6.81 -12.35
CA PHE A 136 -14.37 7.15 -10.95
C PHE A 136 -13.24 6.24 -10.45
N PRO A 137 -11.97 6.68 -10.54
CA PRO A 137 -10.85 5.82 -10.19
C PRO A 137 -10.91 5.36 -8.74
N VAL A 138 -10.56 4.09 -8.51
CA VAL A 138 -10.60 3.45 -7.20
C VAL A 138 -9.19 3.06 -6.78
N LEU A 139 -8.84 3.40 -5.54
CA LEU A 139 -7.64 2.94 -4.86
C LEU A 139 -8.01 1.72 -3.99
N HIS A 140 -7.31 0.61 -4.21
CA HIS A 140 -7.45 -0.60 -3.42
C HIS A 140 -6.44 -0.55 -2.29
N LEU A 141 -6.90 -0.51 -1.05
CA LEU A 141 -6.05 -0.45 0.14
C LEU A 141 -6.17 -1.75 0.95
N ALA A 142 -5.08 -2.18 1.58
CA ALA A 142 -5.08 -3.33 2.47
C ALA A 142 -4.34 -3.06 3.78
N ARG A 143 -4.74 -3.77 4.83
CA ARG A 143 -4.09 -3.80 6.15
C ARG A 143 -3.89 -5.27 6.54
N SER A 144 -2.66 -5.66 6.87
CA SER A 144 -2.33 -7.04 7.27
C SER A 144 -2.52 -7.29 8.77
N ALA A 145 -2.77 -8.56 9.13
CA ALA A 145 -2.83 -9.04 10.51
C ALA A 145 -1.48 -8.84 11.19
N GLY A 146 -1.40 -7.89 12.12
CA GLY A 146 -0.16 -7.47 12.76
C GLY A 146 0.07 -5.96 12.72
N ALA A 147 -0.66 -5.23 11.86
CA ALA A 147 -0.72 -3.78 11.92
C ALA A 147 -1.65 -3.33 13.07
N ALA A 148 -1.28 -3.64 14.31
CA ALA A 148 -1.68 -2.80 15.42
C ALA A 148 -1.09 -1.39 15.18
N PRO A 149 -1.79 -0.30 15.52
CA PRO A 149 -1.17 1.02 15.46
C PRO A 149 0.04 1.05 16.42
N GLY A 150 1.25 1.09 15.85
CA GLY A 150 2.46 1.58 16.54
C GLY A 150 3.07 0.72 17.65
N LEU A 151 3.44 -0.55 17.39
CA LEU A 151 4.18 -1.37 18.38
C LEU A 151 5.47 -2.06 17.88
N LEU A 152 5.93 -1.84 16.65
CA LEU A 152 7.19 -2.44 16.14
C LEU A 152 8.23 -1.46 15.57
N SER A 153 7.88 -0.18 15.37
CA SER A 153 8.84 0.87 14.97
C SER A 153 9.07 1.80 16.15
N ASP A 154 10.31 1.86 16.65
CA ASP A 154 10.73 2.89 17.61
C ASP A 154 10.93 4.21 16.86
N PRO A 155 10.07 5.24 17.05
CA PRO A 155 10.15 6.48 16.29
C PRO A 155 11.46 7.24 16.51
N ALA A 156 12.11 7.05 17.66
CA ALA A 156 13.41 7.66 17.93
C ALA A 156 14.49 7.00 17.06
N TRP A 157 14.52 5.67 17.01
CA TRP A 157 15.44 4.92 16.16
C TRP A 157 15.25 5.26 14.68
N GLU A 158 14.00 5.33 14.20
CA GLU A 158 13.68 5.71 12.82
C GLU A 158 14.19 7.12 12.47
N ALA A 159 14.03 8.08 13.39
CA ALA A 159 14.53 9.44 13.20
C ALA A 159 16.06 9.50 13.17
N GLU A 160 16.74 8.68 13.96
CA GLU A 160 18.21 8.59 13.96
C GLU A 160 18.75 7.97 12.66
N VAL A 161 18.10 6.91 12.15
CA VAL A 161 18.42 6.29 10.85
C VAL A 161 18.24 7.31 9.72
N ALA A 162 17.10 8.01 9.68
CA ALA A 162 16.83 9.02 8.66
C ALA A 162 17.86 10.17 8.71
N ALA A 163 18.17 10.68 9.91
CA ALA A 163 19.17 11.73 10.07
C ALA A 163 20.56 11.30 9.58
N LEU A 164 20.94 10.03 9.77
CA LEU A 164 22.21 9.49 9.28
C LEU A 164 22.25 9.36 7.75
N TRP A 165 21.13 8.98 7.12
CA TRP A 165 21.01 8.95 5.65
C TRP A 165 20.99 10.35 5.02
N ASP A 166 20.38 11.32 5.69
CA ASP A 166 20.30 12.71 5.22
C ASP A 166 21.60 13.50 5.46
N ASP A 167 22.52 13.01 6.29
CA ASP A 167 23.82 13.64 6.51
C ASP A 167 24.73 13.44 5.29
N GLY A 168 24.77 14.45 4.42
CA GLY A 168 25.67 14.51 3.26
C GLY A 168 27.13 14.84 3.59
N THR A 169 27.46 15.07 4.87
CA THR A 169 28.82 15.43 5.30
C THR A 169 29.63 14.26 5.84
N ILE A 170 28.96 13.17 6.23
CA ILE A 170 29.61 11.94 6.69
C ILE A 170 30.14 11.12 5.51
N ASP A 171 31.37 10.62 5.63
CA ASP A 171 31.94 9.68 4.67
C ASP A 171 31.35 8.27 4.84
N ASP A 172 31.46 7.45 3.79
CA ASP A 172 30.81 6.13 3.75
C ASP A 172 31.31 5.18 4.85
N GLY A 173 32.60 5.23 5.19
CA GLY A 173 33.17 4.41 6.25
C GLY A 173 32.57 4.74 7.62
N ARG A 174 32.47 6.03 7.93
CA ARG A 174 31.80 6.51 9.15
C ARG A 174 30.30 6.23 9.14
N ARG A 175 29.63 6.33 7.99
CA ARG A 175 28.20 5.99 7.85
C ARG A 175 27.97 4.51 8.18
N VAL A 176 28.81 3.61 7.65
CA VAL A 176 28.72 2.17 7.94
C VAL A 176 28.95 1.88 9.43
N GLU A 177 29.91 2.54 10.07
CA GLU A 177 30.16 2.37 11.52
C GLU A 177 28.98 2.86 12.36
N ALA A 178 28.45 4.05 12.07
CA ALA A 178 27.29 4.61 12.75
C ALA A 178 26.03 3.74 12.52
N MET A 179 25.82 3.26 11.30
CA MET A 179 24.68 2.40 10.96
C MET A 179 24.78 1.04 11.66
N ARG A 180 25.98 0.51 11.87
CA ARG A 180 26.18 -0.72 12.66
C ARG A 180 25.72 -0.53 14.10
N ALA A 181 26.10 0.59 14.72
CA ALA A 181 25.66 0.90 16.09
C ALA A 181 24.14 1.10 16.19
N LEU A 182 23.49 1.61 15.13
CA LEU A 182 22.03 1.67 15.02
C LEU A 182 21.41 0.28 14.85
N ALA A 183 22.01 -0.58 14.02
CA ALA A 183 21.53 -1.93 13.77
C ALA A 183 21.56 -2.80 15.03
N ASP A 184 22.59 -2.68 15.86
CA ASP A 184 22.76 -3.45 17.11
C ASP A 184 21.65 -3.16 18.15
N ARG A 185 21.04 -1.98 18.08
CA ARG A 185 19.95 -1.54 18.97
C ARG A 185 18.61 -1.37 18.26
N ALA A 186 18.49 -1.92 17.04
CA ALA A 186 17.26 -1.82 16.28
C ALA A 186 16.09 -2.49 17.02
N PRO A 187 14.86 -1.98 16.91
CA PRO A 187 13.68 -2.57 17.53
C PRO A 187 13.39 -3.99 17.00
N HIS A 188 13.94 -4.34 15.84
CA HIS A 188 13.91 -5.68 15.28
C HIS A 188 15.19 -5.97 14.48
N PRO A 189 15.80 -7.18 14.59
CA PRO A 189 17.05 -7.51 13.89
C PRO A 189 16.94 -7.38 12.36
N ALA A 190 15.78 -7.69 11.79
CA ALA A 190 15.54 -7.53 10.36
C ALA A 190 15.69 -6.07 9.87
N LEU A 191 15.25 -5.10 10.69
CA LEU A 191 15.34 -3.67 10.36
C LEU A 191 16.79 -3.19 10.41
N GLY A 192 17.51 -3.55 11.48
CA GLY A 192 18.93 -3.22 11.61
C GLY A 192 19.78 -3.81 10.48
N ALA A 193 19.54 -5.06 10.12
CA ALA A 193 20.24 -5.71 9.01
C ALA A 193 19.94 -5.05 7.66
N PHE A 194 18.68 -4.64 7.40
CA PHE A 194 18.34 -3.92 6.17
C PHE A 194 19.12 -2.60 6.02
N GLU A 195 19.09 -1.75 7.05
CA GLU A 195 19.76 -0.45 7.00
C GLU A 195 21.29 -0.58 6.90
N LEU A 196 21.87 -1.53 7.63
CA LEU A 196 23.31 -1.82 7.54
C LEU A 196 23.69 -2.38 6.17
N GLY A 197 22.83 -3.19 5.54
CA GLY A 197 23.01 -3.64 4.16
C GLY A 197 23.07 -2.47 3.18
N GLY A 198 22.12 -1.54 3.28
CA GLY A 198 22.11 -0.31 2.49
C GLY A 198 23.39 0.52 2.67
N ALA A 199 23.88 0.65 3.90
CA ALA A 199 25.11 1.41 4.18
C ALA A 199 26.34 0.77 3.52
N HIS A 200 26.47 -0.56 3.55
CA HIS A 200 27.55 -1.28 2.85
C HIS A 200 27.44 -1.13 1.34
N ASP A 201 26.25 -1.26 0.77
CA ASP A 201 26.01 -1.09 -0.66
C ASP A 201 26.41 0.32 -1.12
N SER A 202 26.00 1.35 -0.37
CA SER A 202 26.35 2.75 -0.66
C SER A 202 27.86 2.99 -0.60
N ALA A 203 28.58 2.22 0.24
CA ALA A 203 30.03 2.30 0.37
C ALA A 203 30.80 1.46 -0.68
N GLY A 204 30.10 0.71 -1.55
CA GLY A 204 30.73 -0.20 -2.51
C GLY A 204 31.28 -1.47 -1.87
N HIS A 205 30.67 -1.93 -0.78
CA HIS A 205 30.99 -3.19 -0.09
C HIS A 205 29.89 -4.23 -0.37
N GLU A 206 29.75 -4.65 -1.62
CA GLU A 206 28.62 -5.50 -2.04
C GLU A 206 28.59 -6.88 -1.35
N ALA A 207 29.74 -7.45 -1.02
CA ALA A 207 29.80 -8.75 -0.35
C ALA A 207 29.23 -8.68 1.08
N GLU A 208 29.56 -7.61 1.80
CA GLU A 208 29.03 -7.32 3.12
C GLU A 208 27.54 -6.97 3.07
N ALA A 209 27.12 -6.19 2.08
CA ALA A 209 25.71 -5.85 1.88
C ALA A 209 24.86 -7.09 1.63
N ASP A 210 25.30 -8.00 0.76
CA ASP A 210 24.64 -9.29 0.48
C ASP A 210 24.47 -10.15 1.74
N VAL A 211 25.45 -10.17 2.65
CA VAL A 211 25.31 -10.84 3.97
C VAL A 211 24.19 -10.21 4.79
N GLN A 212 24.11 -8.88 4.82
CA GLN A 212 23.11 -8.18 5.62
C GLN A 212 21.69 -8.31 5.04
N TYR A 213 21.52 -8.21 3.72
CA TYR A 213 20.19 -8.39 3.10
C TYR A 213 19.66 -9.81 3.27
N ARG A 214 20.51 -10.84 3.18
CA ARG A 214 20.12 -12.20 3.56
C ARG A 214 19.70 -12.28 5.02
N THR A 215 20.48 -11.69 5.91
CA THR A 215 20.16 -11.66 7.35
C THR A 215 18.81 -10.98 7.61
N ALA A 216 18.51 -9.88 6.93
CA ALA A 216 17.23 -9.20 7.03
C ALA A 216 16.07 -10.08 6.52
N THR A 217 16.26 -10.76 5.40
CA THR A 217 15.28 -11.69 4.82
C THR A 217 15.01 -12.87 5.75
N ASP A 218 16.06 -13.52 6.25
CA ASP A 218 15.97 -14.68 7.15
C ASP A 218 15.35 -14.30 8.51
N ALA A 219 15.58 -13.08 8.96
CA ALA A 219 14.95 -12.52 10.15
C ALA A 219 13.48 -12.11 9.94
N GLY A 220 12.92 -12.29 8.73
CA GLY A 220 11.50 -12.06 8.47
C GLY A 220 11.15 -10.60 8.17
N LEU A 221 12.02 -9.85 7.49
CA LEU A 221 11.75 -8.44 7.15
C LEU A 221 10.37 -8.21 6.51
N ALA A 222 9.94 -9.10 5.61
CA ALA A 222 8.63 -8.99 4.95
C ALA A 222 7.43 -9.03 5.91
N THR A 223 7.59 -9.67 7.08
CA THR A 223 6.55 -9.72 8.12
C THR A 223 6.58 -8.49 9.03
N VAL A 224 7.76 -7.87 9.18
CA VAL A 224 8.01 -6.73 10.06
C VAL A 224 7.74 -5.41 9.37
N ASP A 225 8.24 -5.25 8.15
CA ASP A 225 8.14 -4.04 7.34
C ASP A 225 8.12 -4.41 5.85
N GLY A 226 6.90 -4.49 5.29
CA GLY A 226 6.70 -4.81 3.88
C GLY A 226 7.28 -3.76 2.92
N ALA A 227 7.39 -2.50 3.34
CA ALA A 227 7.93 -1.43 2.50
C ALA A 227 9.44 -1.56 2.33
N ARG A 228 10.16 -1.80 3.43
CA ARG A 228 11.59 -2.11 3.41
C ARG A 228 11.87 -3.44 2.72
N ALA A 229 11.03 -4.46 2.90
CA ALA A 229 11.19 -5.73 2.19
C ALA A 229 11.09 -5.57 0.66
N ALA A 230 10.16 -4.74 0.17
CA ALA A 230 10.08 -4.44 -1.25
C ALA A 230 11.31 -3.66 -1.76
N GLN A 231 11.81 -2.70 -0.99
CA GLN A 231 13.03 -1.96 -1.31
C GLN A 231 14.27 -2.88 -1.32
N LEU A 232 14.37 -3.79 -0.36
CA LEU A 232 15.45 -4.78 -0.24
C LEU A 232 15.57 -5.59 -1.52
N VAL A 233 14.46 -6.02 -2.12
CA VAL A 233 14.49 -6.80 -3.38
C VAL A 233 15.23 -6.05 -4.49
N VAL A 234 15.01 -4.74 -4.63
CA VAL A 234 15.66 -3.92 -5.66
C VAL A 234 17.15 -3.73 -5.33
N GLN A 235 17.46 -3.43 -4.07
CA GLN A 235 18.83 -3.20 -3.59
C GLN A 235 19.66 -4.48 -3.71
N HIS A 236 19.21 -5.55 -3.06
CA HIS A 236 19.90 -6.83 -3.03
C HIS A 236 20.08 -7.44 -4.42
N ALA A 237 19.07 -7.36 -5.30
CA ALA A 237 19.25 -7.84 -6.68
C ALA A 237 20.30 -7.04 -7.45
N SER A 238 20.42 -5.74 -7.20
CA SER A 238 21.48 -4.91 -7.78
C SER A 238 22.86 -5.31 -7.24
N THR A 239 22.98 -5.56 -5.93
CA THR A 239 24.18 -6.12 -5.28
C THR A 239 24.58 -7.45 -5.89
N LEU A 240 23.63 -8.39 -6.03
CA LEU A 240 23.85 -9.71 -6.63
C LEU A 240 24.37 -9.59 -8.06
N ARG A 241 23.79 -8.67 -8.86
CA ARG A 241 24.25 -8.41 -10.22
C ARG A 241 25.69 -7.87 -10.24
N ASN A 242 26.03 -6.93 -9.36
CA ASN A 242 27.40 -6.39 -9.25
C ASN A 242 28.42 -7.46 -8.82
N LEU A 243 28.00 -8.42 -7.99
CA LEU A 243 28.79 -9.60 -7.61
C LEU A 243 28.87 -10.68 -8.71
N GLY A 244 28.27 -10.46 -9.88
CA GLY A 244 28.25 -11.42 -10.99
C GLY A 244 27.24 -12.55 -10.84
N ARG A 245 26.40 -12.54 -9.79
CA ARG A 245 25.33 -13.53 -9.52
C ARG A 245 24.04 -13.15 -10.25
N ILE A 246 24.15 -12.99 -11.57
CA ILE A 246 23.10 -12.39 -12.41
C ILE A 246 21.82 -13.22 -12.42
N ASP A 247 21.90 -14.54 -12.48
CA ASP A 247 20.71 -15.42 -12.50
C ASP A 247 19.89 -15.31 -11.21
N GLU A 248 20.56 -15.12 -10.06
CA GLU A 248 19.89 -14.92 -8.78
C GLU A 248 19.20 -13.56 -8.71
N ALA A 249 19.82 -12.51 -9.25
CA ALA A 249 19.20 -11.20 -9.38
C ALA A 249 17.94 -11.25 -10.26
N VAL A 250 18.01 -11.95 -11.40
CA VAL A 250 16.87 -12.15 -12.32
C VAL A 250 15.74 -12.92 -11.62
N ALA A 251 16.06 -14.00 -10.91
CA ALA A 251 15.06 -14.79 -10.19
C ALA A 251 14.37 -13.97 -9.09
N MET A 252 15.16 -13.24 -8.29
CA MET A 252 14.66 -12.38 -7.22
C MET A 252 13.70 -11.32 -7.78
N LEU A 253 14.12 -10.56 -8.79
CA LEU A 253 13.30 -9.50 -9.40
C LEU A 253 12.10 -10.04 -10.17
N GLY A 254 12.22 -11.21 -10.81
CA GLY A 254 11.12 -11.86 -11.53
C GLY A 254 10.01 -12.37 -10.61
N SER A 255 10.32 -12.63 -9.34
CA SER A 255 9.35 -13.02 -8.31
C SER A 255 8.84 -11.85 -7.46
N ALA A 256 9.36 -10.65 -7.70
CA ALA A 256 9.03 -9.47 -6.90
C ALA A 256 7.55 -9.12 -7.05
N SER A 257 6.85 -9.00 -5.92
CA SER A 257 5.50 -8.45 -5.89
C SER A 257 5.54 -6.93 -6.02
N TRP A 258 4.54 -6.35 -6.68
CA TRP A 258 4.39 -4.89 -6.72
C TRP A 258 4.16 -4.35 -5.31
N HIS A 259 4.78 -3.21 -4.99
CA HIS A 259 4.60 -2.51 -3.73
C HIS A 259 4.72 -1.00 -3.96
N PRO A 260 3.91 -0.14 -3.30
CA PRO A 260 3.90 1.31 -3.55
C PRO A 260 5.24 1.99 -3.23
N SER A 261 6.04 1.47 -2.29
CA SER A 261 7.36 2.03 -1.96
C SER A 261 8.39 1.87 -3.10
N THR A 262 8.14 0.99 -4.07
CA THR A 262 9.05 0.70 -5.18
C THR A 262 8.40 0.90 -6.56
N GLY A 263 7.08 0.87 -6.67
CA GLY A 263 6.37 0.95 -7.95
C GLY A 263 6.91 -0.08 -8.95
N ASP A 264 7.20 0.36 -10.17
CA ASP A 264 7.78 -0.47 -11.24
C ASP A 264 9.31 -0.63 -11.16
N ALA A 265 9.97 -0.12 -10.12
CA ALA A 265 11.42 -0.28 -9.97
C ALA A 265 11.89 -1.74 -10.12
N PRO A 266 11.26 -2.77 -9.50
CA PRO A 266 11.69 -4.16 -9.71
C PRO A 266 11.66 -4.58 -11.18
N ARG A 267 10.69 -4.11 -11.98
CA ARG A 267 10.63 -4.39 -13.43
C ARG A 267 11.75 -3.68 -14.18
N VAL A 268 12.05 -2.42 -13.85
CA VAL A 268 13.17 -1.69 -14.46
C VAL A 268 14.50 -2.39 -14.17
N PHE A 269 14.73 -2.77 -12.91
CA PHE A 269 15.94 -3.49 -12.52
C PHE A 269 15.99 -4.92 -13.10
N LEU A 270 14.85 -5.58 -13.27
CA LEU A 270 14.76 -6.87 -13.96
C LEU A 270 15.22 -6.76 -15.41
N ALA A 271 14.77 -5.72 -16.13
CA ALA A 271 15.23 -5.46 -17.50
C ALA A 271 16.75 -5.26 -17.55
N LEU A 272 17.33 -4.53 -16.59
CA LEU A 272 18.78 -4.35 -16.53
C LEU A 272 19.52 -5.66 -16.20
N ALA A 273 18.99 -6.50 -15.31
CA ALA A 273 19.57 -7.79 -14.98
C ALA A 273 19.50 -8.78 -16.17
N LEU A 274 18.37 -8.82 -16.89
CA LEU A 274 18.19 -9.59 -18.12
C LEU A 274 19.17 -9.14 -19.21
N HIS A 275 19.38 -7.82 -19.35
CA HIS A 275 20.37 -7.29 -20.29
C HIS A 275 21.79 -7.76 -19.91
N SER A 276 22.17 -7.68 -18.63
CA SER A 276 23.44 -8.20 -18.13
C SER A 276 23.60 -9.72 -18.37
N ALA A 277 22.50 -10.47 -18.38
CA ALA A 277 22.48 -11.90 -18.71
C ALA A 277 22.55 -12.20 -20.24
N GLY A 278 22.60 -11.17 -21.10
CA GLY A 278 22.55 -11.33 -22.56
C GLY A 278 21.15 -11.62 -23.11
N ARG A 279 20.09 -11.58 -22.28
CA ARG A 279 18.69 -11.79 -22.66
C ARG A 279 18.06 -10.48 -23.14
N THR A 280 18.64 -9.88 -24.17
CA THR A 280 18.35 -8.50 -24.60
C THR A 280 16.91 -8.28 -25.07
N ASP A 281 16.33 -9.25 -25.77
CA ASP A 281 14.95 -9.16 -26.28
C ASP A 281 13.95 -9.19 -25.11
N GLU A 282 14.19 -10.04 -24.10
CA GLU A 282 13.40 -10.10 -22.87
C GLU A 282 13.56 -8.83 -22.02
N ALA A 283 14.79 -8.32 -21.90
CA ALA A 283 15.08 -7.07 -21.21
C ALA A 283 14.27 -5.90 -21.80
N LEU A 284 14.31 -5.75 -23.13
CA LEU A 284 13.58 -4.70 -23.82
C LEU A 284 12.07 -4.86 -23.64
N ARG A 285 11.55 -6.09 -23.71
CA ARG A 285 10.14 -6.37 -23.45
C ARG A 285 9.71 -5.90 -22.07
N VAL A 286 10.44 -6.30 -21.01
CA VAL A 286 10.12 -5.94 -19.62
C VAL A 286 10.11 -4.42 -19.43
N ALA A 287 11.10 -3.71 -19.99
CA ALA A 287 11.18 -2.25 -19.91
C ALA A 287 10.02 -1.55 -20.63
N VAL A 288 9.67 -2.01 -21.83
CA VAL A 288 8.54 -1.46 -22.60
C VAL A 288 7.22 -1.69 -21.86
N GLU A 289 7.00 -2.89 -21.33
CA GLU A 289 5.80 -3.22 -20.55
C GLU A 289 5.71 -2.41 -19.24
N ALA A 290 6.84 -2.03 -18.62
CA ALA A 290 6.84 -1.17 -17.44
C ALA A 290 6.48 0.29 -17.78
N LEU A 291 6.87 0.78 -18.96
CA LEU A 291 6.55 2.14 -19.40
C LEU A 291 5.13 2.28 -19.97
N GLU A 292 4.58 1.21 -20.54
CA GLU A 292 3.30 1.20 -21.24
C GLU A 292 2.13 1.83 -20.45
N PRO A 293 1.95 1.58 -19.14
CA PRO A 293 0.87 2.18 -18.36
C PRO A 293 0.97 3.70 -18.22
N THR A 294 2.17 4.27 -18.39
CA THR A 294 2.41 5.72 -18.25
C THR A 294 2.09 6.52 -19.52
N LEU A 295 1.85 5.84 -20.64
CA LEU A 295 1.63 6.50 -21.93
C LEU A 295 0.22 7.10 -21.99
N PRO A 296 0.04 8.29 -22.60
CA PRO A 296 -1.30 8.87 -22.78
C PRO A 296 -2.11 8.19 -23.90
N ARG A 297 -1.46 7.41 -24.79
CA ARG A 297 -2.06 6.70 -25.93
C ARG A 297 -1.12 5.59 -26.44
N TYR A 298 -1.60 4.76 -27.35
CA TYR A 298 -0.88 3.65 -28.03
C TYR A 298 -0.63 2.37 -27.22
N HIS A 299 -1.29 2.21 -26.07
CA HIS A 299 -1.26 1.01 -25.22
C HIS A 299 -1.27 -0.33 -25.99
N ARG A 300 -2.30 -0.53 -26.84
CA ARG A 300 -2.46 -1.77 -27.63
C ARG A 300 -1.26 -2.04 -28.54
N SER A 301 -0.79 -1.03 -29.25
CA SER A 301 0.33 -1.18 -30.19
C SER A 301 1.63 -1.48 -29.46
N VAL A 302 1.89 -0.78 -28.35
CA VAL A 302 3.09 -0.98 -27.52
C VAL A 302 3.11 -2.39 -26.92
N ARG A 303 1.98 -2.89 -26.41
CA ARG A 303 1.86 -4.28 -25.94
C ARG A 303 2.15 -5.30 -27.04
N ALA A 304 1.67 -5.05 -28.26
CA ALA A 304 1.93 -5.93 -29.40
C ALA A 304 3.41 -5.95 -29.79
N TYR A 305 4.08 -4.80 -29.81
CA TYR A 305 5.53 -4.72 -30.08
C TYR A 305 6.35 -5.41 -28.99
N ALA A 306 5.99 -5.23 -27.71
CA ALA A 306 6.67 -5.87 -26.60
C ALA A 306 6.58 -7.41 -26.68
N ALA A 307 5.40 -7.96 -26.99
CA ALA A 307 5.20 -9.39 -27.16
C ALA A 307 6.07 -9.96 -28.31
N ALA A 308 6.09 -9.28 -29.45
CA ALA A 308 6.83 -9.73 -30.64
C ALA A 308 8.36 -9.82 -30.45
N LEU A 309 8.93 -9.21 -29.40
CA LEU A 309 10.35 -9.32 -29.09
C LEU A 309 10.76 -10.75 -28.70
N THR A 310 9.86 -11.52 -28.09
CA THR A 310 10.16 -12.85 -27.54
C THR A 310 9.48 -14.00 -28.28
N ASP A 311 8.66 -13.72 -29.29
CA ASP A 311 7.87 -14.72 -30.03
C ASP A 311 8.68 -15.48 -31.11
N ARG A 312 9.93 -15.84 -30.83
CA ARG A 312 10.81 -16.58 -31.76
C ARG A 312 10.89 -18.07 -31.49
#